data_AF-A0A562RJF9-F1
#
_entry.id   AF-A0A562RJF9-F1
#
_cell.length_a   1.000
_cell.length_b   1.000
_cell.length_c   1.000
_cell.angle_alpha   90.00
_cell.angle_beta   90.00
_cell.angle_gamma   90.00
#
_symmetry.space_group_name_H-M   'P 1'
#
loop_
_entity.id
_entity.type
_entity.pdbx_description
1 polymer ?
#
loop_
_entity_poly.entity_id
_entity_poly.type
_entity_poly.pdbx_seq_one_letter_code
_entity_poly.pdbx_strand_id
1 'polypeptide(L)'
;MELFNKAGMLISSVFVMVGALIACQARDDVVPPAPVIEAVAQRLGEHGGAAAERRLREWAEQGSVVAKRELGMLYQNKLPQRSEAMRLFEEAARAGDSESAFQLAEMYQRAGSGAGGEQDKAWPLYAQAAEHRHPQAALRLVSLAKGGSEGAARWLAASGQLK
;
A
#
# COMPACT_ATOMS: atom_id res chain seq x y z
N MET A 1 -8.30 -10.86 64.28
CA MET A 1 -8.17 -9.80 63.26
C MET A 1 -7.09 -10.14 62.21
N GLU A 2 -7.02 -11.38 61.74
CA GLU A 2 -5.99 -11.84 60.77
C GLU A 2 -6.56 -12.12 59.35
N LEU A 3 -7.89 -12.28 59.24
CA LEU A 3 -8.57 -12.61 57.98
C LEU A 3 -8.74 -11.40 57.05
N PHE A 4 -8.93 -10.20 57.60
CA PHE A 4 -9.10 -8.97 56.81
C PHE A 4 -7.79 -8.49 56.16
N ASN A 5 -6.63 -8.80 56.74
CA ASN A 5 -5.33 -8.37 56.20
C ASN A 5 -4.90 -9.23 54.99
N LYS A 6 -5.18 -10.54 55.02
CA LYS A 6 -4.87 -11.45 53.90
C LYS A 6 -5.79 -11.24 52.71
N ALA A 7 -7.07 -10.96 52.93
CA ALA A 7 -8.02 -10.67 51.85
C ALA A 7 -7.69 -9.37 51.11
N GLY A 8 -7.32 -8.30 51.83
CA GLY A 8 -6.89 -7.03 51.21
C GLY A 8 -5.60 -7.16 50.39
N MET A 9 -4.64 -7.96 50.87
CA MET A 9 -3.37 -8.22 50.17
C MET A 9 -3.57 -9.06 48.90
N LEU A 10 -4.49 -10.03 48.91
CA LEU A 10 -4.83 -10.83 47.73
C LEU A 10 -5.59 -10.02 46.68
N ILE A 11 -6.54 -9.15 47.08
CA ILE A 11 -7.27 -8.28 46.14
C ILE A 11 -6.32 -7.29 45.47
N SER A 12 -5.38 -6.69 46.22
CA SER A 12 -4.39 -5.77 45.66
C SER A 12 -3.43 -6.46 44.69
N SER A 13 -3.01 -7.70 44.97
CA SER A 13 -2.10 -8.46 44.11
C SER A 13 -2.76 -8.88 42.79
N VAL A 14 -4.07 -9.19 42.79
CA VAL A 14 -4.82 -9.55 41.59
C VAL A 14 -5.01 -8.33 40.68
N PHE A 15 -5.32 -7.15 41.24
CA PHE A 15 -5.45 -5.91 40.45
C PHE A 15 -4.14 -5.47 39.79
N VAL A 16 -2.99 -5.63 40.47
CA VAL A 16 -1.67 -5.31 39.90
C VAL A 16 -1.33 -6.25 38.74
N MET A 17 -1.65 -7.56 38.84
CA MET A 17 -1.43 -8.49 37.73
C MET A 17 -2.37 -8.24 36.53
N VAL A 18 -3.65 -7.93 36.78
CA VAL A 18 -4.60 -7.60 35.70
C VAL A 18 -4.21 -6.28 35.01
N GLY A 19 -3.76 -5.27 35.78
CA GLY A 19 -3.24 -4.01 35.22
C GLY A 19 -1.96 -4.19 34.40
N ALA A 20 -1.04 -5.07 34.81
CA ALA A 20 0.17 -5.40 34.06
C ALA A 20 -0.13 -6.18 32.77
N LEU A 21 -1.15 -7.06 32.77
CA LEU A 21 -1.61 -7.77 31.58
C LEU A 21 -2.26 -6.84 30.55
N ILE A 22 -3.05 -5.86 30.99
CA ILE A 22 -3.65 -4.84 30.10
C ILE A 22 -2.55 -3.95 29.49
N ALA A 23 -1.51 -3.60 30.25
CA ALA A 23 -0.40 -2.79 29.75
C ALA A 23 0.47 -3.52 28.70
N CYS A 24 0.59 -4.85 28.78
CA CYS A 24 1.32 -5.64 27.78
C CYS A 24 0.55 -5.85 26.46
N GLN A 25 -0.77 -5.62 26.43
CA GLN A 25 -1.59 -5.81 25.23
C GLN A 25 -1.89 -4.51 24.47
N ALA A 26 -1.49 -3.34 24.99
CA ALA A 26 -1.94 -2.04 24.50
C ALA A 26 -0.99 -1.32 23.52
N ARG A 27 -0.25 -2.05 22.66
CA ARG A 27 0.45 -1.44 21.52
C ARG A 27 0.40 -2.34 20.29
N ASP A 28 -0.71 -2.34 19.56
CA ASP A 28 -0.73 -2.84 18.18
C ASP A 28 -1.78 -2.13 17.27
N ASP A 29 -2.34 -0.99 17.70
CA ASP A 29 -3.36 -0.23 16.93
C ASP A 29 -2.82 0.98 16.17
N VAL A 30 -1.52 1.26 16.27
CA VAL A 30 -0.90 2.40 15.58
C VAL A 30 -0.16 1.91 14.35
N VAL A 31 -0.67 2.29 13.18
CA VAL A 31 0.06 2.17 11.91
C VAL A 31 1.45 2.81 12.08
N PRO A 32 2.55 2.05 11.92
CA PRO A 32 3.88 2.60 12.11
C PRO A 32 4.28 3.52 10.93
N PRO A 33 5.31 4.36 11.09
CA PRO A 33 5.76 5.24 10.01
C PRO A 33 6.32 4.44 8.82
N ALA A 34 6.30 5.06 7.64
CA ALA A 34 6.67 4.42 6.36
C ALA A 34 7.96 3.58 6.38
N PRO A 35 9.08 4.05 6.97
CA PRO A 35 10.32 3.26 6.95
C PRO A 35 10.21 1.92 7.69
N VAL A 36 9.36 1.84 8.72
CA VAL A 36 9.13 0.59 9.45
C VAL A 36 8.32 -0.38 8.59
N ILE A 37 7.31 0.14 7.87
CA ILE A 37 6.49 -0.65 6.96
C ILE A 37 7.35 -1.23 5.83
N GLU A 38 8.18 -0.40 5.21
CA GLU A 38 9.12 -0.80 4.15
C GLU A 38 10.13 -1.83 4.65
N ALA A 39 10.66 -1.66 5.87
CA ALA A 39 11.55 -2.66 6.48
C ALA A 39 10.86 -4.01 6.72
N VAL A 40 9.56 -4.02 7.03
CA VAL A 40 8.78 -5.27 7.09
C VAL A 40 8.58 -5.85 5.69
N ALA A 41 8.30 -5.03 4.68
CA ALA A 41 8.14 -5.48 3.30
C ALA A 41 9.43 -6.10 2.73
N GLN A 42 10.61 -5.59 3.09
CA GLN A 42 11.89 -6.19 2.68
C GLN A 42 12.04 -7.66 3.10
N ARG A 43 11.43 -8.05 4.24
CA ARG A 43 11.45 -9.42 4.75
C ARG A 43 10.53 -10.37 3.97
N LEU A 44 9.72 -9.88 3.02
CA LEU A 44 8.87 -10.70 2.16
C LEU A 44 9.68 -11.70 1.31
N GLY A 45 10.91 -11.34 0.94
CA GLY A 45 11.84 -12.21 0.20
C GLY A 45 12.67 -13.15 1.06
N GLU A 46 12.65 -12.98 2.39
CA GLU A 46 13.43 -13.78 3.35
C GLU A 46 12.53 -14.79 4.08
N HIS A 47 13.10 -15.63 4.95
CA HIS A 47 12.48 -16.80 5.61
C HIS A 47 11.21 -16.55 6.48
N GLY A 48 10.51 -15.42 6.33
CA GLY A 48 9.32 -15.03 7.11
C GLY A 48 8.19 -14.34 6.33
N GLY A 49 8.12 -14.47 5.00
CA GLY A 49 7.19 -13.71 4.16
C GLY A 49 5.71 -13.75 4.57
N ALA A 50 5.21 -14.86 5.13
CA ALA A 50 3.81 -14.95 5.58
C ALA A 50 3.48 -14.04 6.78
N ALA A 51 4.42 -13.83 7.70
CA ALA A 51 4.20 -12.94 8.84
C ALA A 51 4.27 -11.46 8.41
N ALA A 52 5.21 -11.14 7.51
CA ALA A 52 5.32 -9.80 6.92
C ALA A 52 4.06 -9.45 6.11
N GLU A 53 3.57 -10.37 5.29
CA GLU A 53 2.32 -10.17 4.53
C GLU A 53 1.13 -9.91 5.44
N ARG A 54 0.97 -10.67 6.54
CA ARG A 54 -0.12 -10.45 7.50
C ARG A 54 -0.06 -9.05 8.12
N ARG A 55 1.13 -8.62 8.57
CA ARG A 55 1.31 -7.27 9.13
C ARG A 55 1.03 -6.17 8.11
N LEU A 56 1.46 -6.33 6.87
CA LEU A 56 1.14 -5.40 5.80
C LEU A 56 -0.36 -5.32 5.53
N ARG A 57 -1.07 -6.45 5.56
CA ARG A 57 -2.53 -6.48 5.40
C ARG A 57 -3.23 -5.72 6.54
N GLU A 58 -2.86 -5.98 7.79
CA GLU A 58 -3.40 -5.28 8.96
C GLU A 58 -3.23 -3.75 8.83
N TRP A 59 -2.03 -3.28 8.46
CA TRP A 59 -1.78 -1.84 8.29
C TRP A 59 -2.49 -1.26 7.06
N ALA A 60 -2.64 -2.03 5.98
CA ALA A 60 -3.39 -1.60 4.80
C ALA A 60 -4.88 -1.42 5.12
N GLU A 61 -5.46 -2.32 5.91
CA GLU A 61 -6.85 -2.24 6.41
C GLU A 61 -7.05 -1.03 7.34
N GLN A 62 -6.04 -0.68 8.13
CA GLN A 62 -6.02 0.54 8.95
C GLN A 62 -5.77 1.83 8.14
N GLY A 63 -5.68 1.74 6.81
CA GLY A 63 -5.58 2.89 5.92
C GLY A 63 -4.16 3.32 5.54
N SER A 64 -3.13 2.54 5.89
CA SER A 64 -1.75 2.86 5.50
C SER A 64 -1.56 2.79 4.00
N VAL A 65 -1.31 3.95 3.39
CA VAL A 65 -1.02 4.10 1.95
C VAL A 65 0.23 3.30 1.57
N VAL A 66 1.28 3.37 2.39
CA VAL A 66 2.54 2.64 2.18
C VAL A 66 2.31 1.14 2.28
N ALA A 67 1.55 0.66 3.28
CA ALA A 67 1.28 -0.77 3.38
C ALA A 67 0.46 -1.30 2.19
N LYS A 68 -0.51 -0.52 1.69
CA LYS A 68 -1.24 -0.85 0.46
C LYS A 68 -0.31 -0.97 -0.74
N ARG A 69 0.61 -0.01 -0.91
CA ARG A 69 1.65 -0.06 -1.96
C ARG A 69 2.49 -1.33 -1.86
N GLU A 70 3.07 -1.61 -0.69
CA GLU A 70 3.92 -2.79 -0.47
C GLU A 70 3.17 -4.11 -0.70
N LEU A 71 1.92 -4.20 -0.23
CA LEU A 71 1.07 -5.36 -0.44
C LEU A 71 0.66 -5.53 -1.91
N GLY A 72 0.40 -4.41 -2.61
CA GLY A 72 0.19 -4.39 -4.06
C GLY A 72 1.39 -4.95 -4.82
N MET A 73 2.61 -4.51 -4.48
CA MET A 73 3.85 -5.02 -5.10
C MET A 73 4.03 -6.52 -4.85
N LEU A 74 3.66 -7.02 -3.67
CA LEU A 74 3.70 -8.45 -3.36
C LEU A 74 2.74 -9.27 -4.23
N TYR A 75 1.59 -8.71 -4.58
CA TYR A 75 0.51 -9.43 -5.29
C TYR A 75 0.51 -9.23 -6.80
N GLN A 76 1.14 -8.20 -7.34
CA GLN A 76 1.02 -7.81 -8.76
C GLN A 76 1.40 -8.90 -9.77
N ASN A 77 2.30 -9.80 -9.38
CA ASN A 77 2.77 -10.91 -10.23
C ASN A 77 2.24 -12.29 -9.78
N LYS A 78 1.36 -12.32 -8.77
CA LYS A 78 0.79 -13.57 -8.23
C LYS A 78 -0.65 -13.72 -8.68
N LEU A 79 -0.95 -14.83 -9.34
CA LEU A 79 -2.34 -15.23 -9.61
C LEU A 79 -2.85 -16.08 -8.44
N PRO A 80 -4.09 -15.86 -7.97
CA PRO A 80 -5.12 -14.96 -8.49
C PRO A 80 -5.08 -13.52 -7.95
N GLN A 81 -4.14 -13.16 -7.08
CA GLN A 81 -4.13 -11.89 -6.32
C GLN A 81 -3.86 -10.62 -7.16
N ARG A 82 -3.57 -10.76 -8.46
CA ARG A 82 -3.32 -9.62 -9.35
C ARG A 82 -4.44 -8.57 -9.33
N SER A 83 -5.72 -8.98 -9.28
CA SER A 83 -6.85 -8.03 -9.21
C SER A 83 -6.85 -7.23 -7.90
N GLU A 84 -6.51 -7.89 -6.79
CA GLU A 84 -6.36 -7.25 -5.49
C GLU A 84 -5.19 -6.27 -5.47
N ALA A 85 -4.07 -6.60 -6.14
CA ALA A 85 -2.97 -5.66 -6.33
C ALA A 85 -3.42 -4.36 -7.02
N MET A 86 -4.23 -4.47 -8.08
CA MET A 86 -4.76 -3.30 -8.78
C MET A 86 -5.61 -2.42 -7.86
N ARG A 87 -6.49 -3.04 -7.05
CA ARG A 87 -7.32 -2.32 -6.07
C ARG A 87 -6.47 -1.60 -5.02
N LEU A 88 -5.47 -2.27 -4.48
CA LEU A 88 -4.55 -1.71 -3.47
C LEU A 88 -3.78 -0.51 -4.04
N PHE A 89 -3.24 -0.63 -5.26
CA PHE A 89 -2.56 0.47 -5.92
C PHE A 89 -3.50 1.62 -6.26
N GLU A 90 -4.73 1.34 -6.69
CA GLU A 90 -5.72 2.38 -6.98
C GLU A 90 -6.05 3.20 -5.72
N GLU A 91 -6.24 2.53 -4.58
CA GLU A 91 -6.46 3.21 -3.30
C GLU A 91 -5.27 4.06 -2.86
N ALA A 92 -4.05 3.54 -2.99
CA ALA A 92 -2.84 4.28 -2.63
C ALA A 92 -2.58 5.46 -3.60
N ALA A 93 -2.81 5.27 -4.89
CA ALA A 93 -2.71 6.32 -5.90
C ALA A 93 -3.73 7.44 -5.64
N ARG A 94 -4.99 7.11 -5.30
CA ARG A 94 -6.00 8.12 -4.92
C ARG A 94 -5.60 8.92 -3.68
N ALA A 95 -4.78 8.35 -2.80
CA ALA A 95 -4.21 9.04 -1.65
C ALA A 95 -2.93 9.84 -1.97
N GLY A 96 -2.51 9.89 -3.23
CA GLY A 96 -1.35 10.67 -3.70
C GLY A 96 -0.03 9.91 -3.74
N ASP A 97 -0.01 8.59 -3.53
CA ASP A 97 1.22 7.81 -3.66
C ASP A 97 1.59 7.61 -5.13
N SER A 98 2.64 8.30 -5.54
CA SER A 98 3.07 8.36 -6.94
C SER A 98 3.66 7.05 -7.44
N GLU A 99 4.30 6.27 -6.56
CA GLU A 99 4.79 4.92 -6.88
C GLU A 99 3.62 3.98 -7.19
N SER A 100 2.57 3.97 -6.37
CA SER A 100 1.36 3.17 -6.63
C SER A 100 0.66 3.56 -7.92
N ALA A 101 0.56 4.87 -8.22
CA ALA A 101 0.03 5.33 -9.50
C ALA A 101 0.86 4.80 -10.68
N PHE A 102 2.19 4.84 -10.56
CA PHE A 102 3.09 4.27 -11.56
C PHE A 102 2.94 2.75 -11.71
N GLN A 103 2.86 1.99 -10.61
CA GLN A 103 2.69 0.54 -10.66
C GLN A 103 1.34 0.15 -11.27
N LEU A 104 0.26 0.85 -10.93
CA LEU A 104 -1.05 0.62 -11.53
C LEU A 104 -1.04 0.92 -13.04
N ALA A 105 -0.36 1.99 -13.47
CA ALA A 105 -0.17 2.30 -14.89
C ALA A 105 0.57 1.19 -15.63
N GLU A 106 1.64 0.65 -15.03
CA GLU A 106 2.38 -0.50 -15.58
C GLU A 106 1.50 -1.75 -15.69
N MET A 107 0.61 -1.99 -14.72
CA MET A 107 -0.33 -3.12 -14.77
C MET A 107 -1.33 -2.99 -15.91
N TYR A 108 -1.86 -1.78 -16.15
CA TYR A 108 -2.74 -1.49 -17.29
C TYR A 108 -2.02 -1.62 -18.63
N GLN A 109 -0.77 -1.12 -18.72
CA GLN A 109 0.02 -1.28 -19.95
C GLN A 109 0.26 -2.73 -20.33
N ARG A 110 0.46 -3.61 -19.34
CA ARG A 110 0.69 -5.05 -19.56
C ARG A 110 -0.61 -5.83 -19.84
N ALA A 111 -1.79 -5.26 -19.66
CA ALA A 111 -3.07 -5.96 -19.80
C ALA A 111 -3.44 -6.34 -21.26
N GLY A 112 -2.66 -5.91 -22.26
CA GLY A 112 -2.76 -6.35 -23.66
C GLY A 112 -3.54 -5.41 -24.58
N SER A 113 -3.28 -5.57 -25.89
CA SER A 113 -3.69 -4.68 -26.98
C SER A 113 -4.95 -5.13 -27.73
N GLY A 114 -5.97 -5.62 -27.00
CA GLY A 114 -7.28 -5.87 -27.59
C GLY A 114 -7.99 -4.56 -27.94
N ALA A 115 -8.90 -4.57 -28.92
CA ALA A 115 -9.74 -3.41 -29.22
C ALA A 115 -10.58 -3.06 -27.97
N GLY A 116 -10.29 -1.91 -27.34
CA GLY A 116 -10.82 -1.53 -26.01
C GLY A 116 -9.88 -1.82 -24.83
N GLY A 117 -8.60 -2.09 -25.09
CA GLY A 117 -7.60 -2.42 -24.09
C GLY A 117 -7.45 -1.34 -23.02
N GLU A 118 -7.31 -1.78 -21.76
CA GLU A 118 -7.21 -0.89 -20.60
C GLU A 118 -5.93 -0.04 -20.56
N GLN A 119 -5.05 -0.18 -21.56
CA GLN A 119 -3.81 0.60 -21.72
C GLN A 119 -4.07 2.11 -21.69
N ASP A 120 -5.22 2.56 -22.20
CA ASP A 120 -5.60 3.97 -22.16
C ASP A 120 -5.75 4.50 -20.72
N LYS A 121 -6.06 3.63 -19.74
CA LYS A 121 -6.11 3.98 -18.32
C LYS A 121 -4.73 4.26 -17.71
N ALA A 122 -3.64 3.85 -18.36
CA ALA A 122 -2.29 4.07 -17.85
C ALA A 122 -1.81 5.52 -17.98
N TRP A 123 -2.27 6.25 -19.00
CA TRP A 123 -1.87 7.63 -19.27
C TRP A 123 -2.13 8.60 -18.11
N PRO A 124 -3.37 8.73 -17.60
CA PRO A 124 -3.65 9.63 -16.48
C PRO A 124 -2.86 9.25 -15.22
N LEU A 125 -2.62 7.95 -15.00
CA LEU A 125 -1.85 7.46 -13.85
C LEU A 125 -0.35 7.80 -13.97
N TYR A 126 0.25 7.66 -15.15
CA TYR A 126 1.62 8.12 -15.37
C TYR A 126 1.74 9.65 -15.24
N ALA A 127 0.75 10.40 -15.72
CA ALA A 127 0.71 11.86 -15.57
C ALA A 127 0.68 12.25 -14.09
N GLN A 128 -0.25 11.68 -13.32
CA GLN A 128 -0.34 11.86 -11.88
C GLN A 128 0.99 11.55 -11.18
N ALA A 129 1.59 10.39 -11.45
CA ALA A 129 2.87 10.02 -10.85
C ALA A 129 4.00 11.01 -11.21
N ALA A 130 4.05 11.47 -12.47
CA ALA A 130 5.05 12.42 -12.95
C ALA A 130 4.90 13.82 -12.30
N GLU A 131 3.67 14.30 -12.08
CA GLU A 131 3.40 15.56 -11.37
C GLU A 131 3.95 15.53 -9.93
N HIS A 132 3.86 14.37 -9.29
CA HIS A 132 4.47 14.11 -7.98
C HIS A 132 5.95 13.71 -8.07
N ARG A 133 6.64 14.12 -9.15
CA ARG A 133 8.08 13.95 -9.39
C ARG A 133 8.57 12.50 -9.49
N HIS A 134 7.73 11.57 -9.92
CA HIS A 134 8.16 10.19 -10.18
C HIS A 134 8.94 10.09 -11.51
N PRO A 135 10.27 9.86 -11.49
CA PRO A 135 11.11 10.00 -12.67
C PRO A 135 10.79 8.97 -13.75
N GLN A 136 10.51 7.72 -13.36
CA GLN A 136 10.17 6.67 -14.32
C GLN A 136 8.83 6.94 -15.00
N ALA A 137 7.86 7.58 -14.32
CA ALA A 137 6.56 7.89 -14.91
C ALA A 137 6.71 8.97 -15.99
N ALA A 138 7.51 10.01 -15.73
CA ALA A 138 7.83 11.03 -16.71
C ALA A 138 8.51 10.43 -17.97
N LEU A 139 9.45 9.50 -17.77
CA LEU A 139 10.09 8.79 -18.88
C LEU A 139 9.11 7.92 -19.67
N ARG A 140 8.19 7.24 -18.99
CA ARG A 140 7.13 6.45 -19.64
C ARG A 140 6.23 7.33 -20.50
N LEU A 141 5.81 8.50 -20.02
CA LEU A 141 4.99 9.44 -20.81
C LEU A 141 5.71 9.86 -22.10
N VAL A 142 6.99 10.23 -22.00
CA VAL A 142 7.79 10.61 -23.18
C VAL A 142 7.90 9.44 -24.15
N SER A 143 8.15 8.22 -23.65
CA SER A 143 8.23 7.03 -24.49
C SER A 143 6.92 6.72 -25.20
N LEU A 144 5.79 6.87 -24.51
CA LEU A 144 4.47 6.61 -25.08
C LEU A 144 4.07 7.69 -26.09
N ALA A 145 4.43 8.95 -25.84
CA ALA A 145 4.17 10.06 -26.77
C ALA A 145 5.00 9.95 -28.05
N LYS A 146 6.22 9.39 -27.97
CA LYS A 146 7.05 9.08 -29.14
C LYS A 146 6.50 7.95 -30.01
N GLY A 147 5.55 7.16 -29.51
CA GLY A 147 4.92 6.05 -30.24
C GLY A 147 4.02 6.47 -31.40
N GLY A 148 3.73 7.76 -31.57
CA GLY A 148 2.96 8.31 -32.70
C GLY A 148 2.07 9.48 -32.30
N SER A 149 1.39 10.08 -33.29
CA SER A 149 0.48 11.22 -33.10
C SER A 149 -0.67 10.91 -32.13
N GLU A 150 -1.12 9.66 -32.08
CA GLU A 150 -2.17 9.20 -31.16
C GLU A 150 -1.71 9.21 -29.70
N GLY A 151 -0.45 8.86 -29.42
CA GLY A 151 0.13 8.93 -28.08
C GLY A 151 0.26 10.38 -27.58
N ALA A 152 0.66 11.29 -28.46
CA ALA A 152 0.70 12.72 -28.15
C ALA A 152 -0.71 13.29 -27.87
N ALA A 153 -1.72 12.89 -28.65
CA ALA A 153 -3.11 13.31 -28.44
C ALA A 153 -3.68 12.81 -27.09
N ARG A 154 -3.41 11.55 -26.74
CA ARG A 154 -3.81 10.96 -25.44
C ARG A 154 -3.15 11.69 -24.26
N TRP A 155 -1.87 12.03 -24.37
CA TRP A 155 -1.16 12.80 -23.35
C TRP A 155 -1.73 14.22 -23.17
N LEU A 156 -2.03 14.91 -24.27
CA LEU A 156 -2.68 16.22 -24.23
C LEU A 156 -4.08 16.16 -23.59
N ALA A 157 -4.85 15.11 -23.88
CA ALA A 157 -6.16 14.90 -23.25
C ALA A 157 -6.04 14.66 -21.74
N ALA A 158 -5.08 13.83 -21.30
CA ALA A 158 -4.85 13.55 -19.88
C ALA A 158 -4.36 14.79 -19.11
N SER A 159 -3.42 15.55 -19.68
CA SER A 159 -2.90 16.78 -19.05
C SER A 159 -3.94 17.91 -18.97
N GLY A 160 -4.95 17.91 -19.84
CA GLY A 160 -6.08 18.84 -19.76
C GLY A 160 -7.03 18.60 -18.59
N GLN A 161 -7.04 17.39 -18.02
CA GLN A 161 -7.90 17.01 -16.88
C GLN A 161 -7.28 17.32 -15.51
N LEU A 162 -6.01 17.75 -15.47
CA LEU A 162 -5.24 17.99 -14.24
C LEU A 162 -5.30 19.47 -13.79
N LYS A 163 -6.36 20.20 -14.16
CA LYS A 163 -6.59 21.61 -13.80
C LYS A 163 -7.61 21.79 -12.69
#